data_AF-A0A935T3M2-F1
#
_entry.id   AF-A0A935T3M2-F1
#
_cell.length_a   1.000
_cell.length_b   1.000
_cell.length_c   1.000
_cell.angle_alpha   90.00
_cell.angle_beta   90.00
_cell.angle_gamma   90.00
#
_symmetry.space_group_name_H-M   'P 1'
#
loop_
_entity.id
_entity.type
_entity.pdbx_description
1 polymer ?
#
loop_
_entity_poly.entity_id
_entity_poly.type
_entity_poly.pdbx_seq_one_letter_code
_entity_poly.pdbx_strand_id
1 'polypeptide(L)' 'MIAAIGTTTAKRLAQAGLPADVVPAKPDVGQLVAALARATAERTGRRG' A
#
# COMPACT_ATOMS: atom_id res chain seq x y z
N MET A 1 -5.38 4.59 5.13
CA MET A 1 -4.64 4.02 4.00
C MET A 1 -3.65 3.04 4.58
N ILE A 2 -3.71 1.78 4.17
CA ILE A 2 -2.93 0.68 4.76
C ILE A 2 -1.96 0.16 3.71
N ALA A 3 -0.68 0.09 4.05
CA ALA A 3 0.34 -0.48 3.19
C ALA A 3 0.86 -1.79 3.78
N ALA A 4 1.11 -2.78 2.93
CA ALA A 4 1.66 -4.06 3.32
C ALA A 4 2.96 -4.30 2.56
N ILE A 5 4.05 -4.65 3.26
CA ILE A 5 5.37 -4.87 2.65
C ILE A 5 5.40 -6.03 1.64
N GLY A 6 4.42 -6.93 1.68
CA GLY A 6 4.34 -8.05 0.77
C GLY A 6 2.96 -8.71 0.75
N THR A 7 2.80 -9.62 -0.21
CA THR A 7 1.52 -10.28 -0.53
C THR A 7 1.00 -11.14 0.62
N THR A 8 1.87 -11.80 1.40
CA THR A 8 1.46 -12.56 2.59
C THR A 8 0.78 -11.67 3.63
N THR A 9 1.38 -10.52 3.94
CA THR A 9 0.82 -9.56 4.89
C THR A 9 -0.47 -8.95 4.35
N ALA A 10 -0.53 -8.61 3.05
CA ALA A 10 -1.73 -8.11 2.40
C ALA A 10 -2.91 -9.10 2.47
N LYS A 11 -2.65 -10.40 2.26
CA LYS A 11 -3.67 -11.46 2.38
C LYS A 11 -4.23 -11.58 3.79
N ARG A 12 -3.36 -11.53 4.82
CA ARG A 12 -3.79 -11.58 6.22
C ARG A 12 -4.61 -10.34 6.60
N LEU A 13 -4.19 -9.19 6.13
CA LEU A 13 -4.90 -7.92 6.29
C LEU A 13 -6.31 -7.99 5.67
N ALA A 14 -6.44 -8.52 4.45
CA ALA A 14 -7.73 -8.72 3.81
C ALA A 14 -8.63 -9.71 4.59
N GLN A 15 -8.08 -10.80 5.13
CA GLN A 15 -8.82 -11.74 5.99
C GLN A 15 -9.32 -11.10 7.29
N ALA A 16 -8.62 -10.09 7.80
CA ALA A 16 -9.03 -9.29 8.95
C ALA A 16 -10.00 -8.15 8.60
N GLY A 17 -10.51 -8.08 7.35
CA GLY A 17 -11.40 -7.02 6.90
C GLY A 17 -10.72 -5.68 6.61
N LEU A 18 -9.39 -5.66 6.52
CA LEU A 18 -8.57 -4.47 6.31
C LEU A 18 -7.72 -4.63 5.04
N PRO A 19 -8.29 -4.57 3.82
CA PRO A 19 -7.51 -4.76 2.60
C PRO A 19 -6.39 -3.70 2.50
N ALA A 20 -5.19 -4.15 2.08
CA ALA A 20 -4.07 -3.24 1.85
C ALA A 20 -4.28 -2.43 0.56
N ASP A 21 -4.14 -1.12 0.64
CA ASP A 21 -4.22 -0.20 -0.50
C ASP A 21 -2.93 -0.21 -1.34
N VAL A 22 -1.81 -0.53 -0.71
CA VAL A 22 -0.47 -0.50 -1.33
C VAL A 22 0.29 -1.75 -0.97
N VAL A 23 0.80 -2.42 -2.00
CA VAL A 23 1.75 -3.55 -1.88
C VAL A 23 2.87 -3.33 -2.88
N PRO A 24 4.15 -3.27 -2.46
CA PRO A 24 5.26 -3.05 -3.37
C PRO A 24 5.56 -4.31 -4.18
N ALA A 25 6.19 -4.15 -5.34
CA ALA A 25 6.55 -5.27 -6.22
C ALA A 25 7.62 -6.18 -5.60
N LYS A 26 8.52 -5.59 -4.80
CA LYS A 26 9.50 -6.32 -3.98
C LYS A 26 9.31 -5.95 -2.51
N PRO A 27 9.56 -6.87 -1.56
CA PRO A 27 9.49 -6.61 -0.13
C PRO A 27 10.71 -5.80 0.33
N ASP A 28 10.82 -4.59 -0.19
CA ASP A 28 11.86 -3.61 0.06
C ASP A 28 11.24 -2.34 0.60
N VAL A 29 11.90 -1.73 1.58
CA VAL A 29 11.40 -0.53 2.27
C VAL A 29 11.36 0.66 1.32
N GLY A 30 12.39 0.82 0.47
CA GLY A 30 12.44 1.90 -0.52
C GLY A 30 11.27 1.82 -1.49
N GLN A 31 10.99 0.61 -2.01
CA GLN A 31 9.84 0.39 -2.88
C GLN A 31 8.50 0.62 -2.19
N LEU A 32 8.36 0.21 -0.91
CA LEU A 32 7.13 0.45 -0.13
C LEU A 32 6.86 1.95 0.02
N VAL A 33 7.87 2.73 0.40
CA VAL A 33 7.74 4.17 0.60
C VAL A 33 7.43 4.87 -0.73
N ALA A 34 8.11 4.50 -1.81
CA ALA A 34 7.85 5.05 -3.14
C ALA A 34 6.40 4.79 -3.61
N ALA A 35 5.92 3.55 -3.43
CA ALA A 35 4.55 3.17 -3.78
C ALA A 35 3.51 3.92 -2.92
N LEU A 36 3.77 4.07 -1.63
CA LEU A 36 2.91 4.81 -0.70
C LEU A 36 2.83 6.30 -1.04
N ALA A 37 3.98 6.92 -1.33
CA ALA A 37 4.05 8.34 -1.71
C ALA A 37 3.26 8.60 -2.99
N ARG A 38 3.42 7.76 -4.02
CA ARG A 38 2.65 7.86 -5.26
C ARG A 38 1.14 7.74 -5.02
N ALA A 39 0.73 6.71 -4.30
CA ALA A 39 -0.69 6.47 -4.04
C ALA A 39 -1.33 7.57 -3.17
N THR A 40 -0.55 8.21 -2.28
CA THR A 40 -0.98 9.41 -1.53
C THR A 40 -1.13 10.62 -2.45
N ALA A 41 -0.17 10.87 -3.35
CA ALA A 41 -0.24 11.96 -4.30
C ALA A 41 -1.47 11.85 -5.22
N GLU A 42 -1.76 10.64 -5.73
CA GLU A 42 -2.94 10.38 -6.55
C GLU A 42 -4.26 10.60 -5.78
N ARG A 43 -4.29 10.28 -4.48
CA ARG A 43 -5.47 10.50 -3.62
C ARG A 43 -5.72 11.98 -3.36
N THR A 44 -4.67 12.76 -3.13
CA THR A 44 -4.76 14.19 -2.89
C THR A 44 -5.12 14.96 -4.17
N GLY A 45 -4.57 14.55 -5.32
CA GLY A 45 -4.89 15.13 -6.63
C GLY A 45 -6.34 14.92 -7.09
N ARG A 46 -7.03 13.87 -6.60
CA ARG A 46 -8.46 13.62 -6.86
C ARG A 46 -9.41 14.41 -5.94
N ARG A 47 -8.89 15.20 -5.01
CA ARG A 47 -9.68 16.07 -4.12
C ARG A 47 -9.61 17.56 -4.50
N GLY A 48 -8.91 17.88 -5.59
CA GLY A 48 -8.87 19.22 -6.19
C GLY A 48 -9.91 19.38 -7.29
#